data_AF-Q9LBA1-F1
#
_entry.id   AF-Q9LBA1-F1
#
_cell.length_a   1.000
_cell.length_b   1.000
_cell.length_c   1.000
_cell.angle_alpha   90.00
_cell.angle_beta   90.00
_cell.angle_gamma   90.00
#
_symmetry.space_group_name_H-M   'P 1'
#
loop_
_entity.id
_entity.type
_entity.pdbx_description
1 polymer ?
#
loop_
_entity_poly.entity_id
_entity_poly.type
_entity_poly.pdbx_seq_one_letter_code
_entity_poly.pdbx_strand_id
1 'polypeptide(L)'
;NNLTLGPNAVMDYSQFSNVTIQGNFINNQGTINYLVRGGNIETLSVGNAAVMSFNNDIDSATGFYKPLIKINSAQDFIKNKEHVLLKAKIIGYENASLGTNSISNASLIEQFNERLALYNNNNRMDTCVVRNTDDIKACGMAIGDQAM
;
A
#
# COMPACT_ATOMS: atom_id res chain seq x y z
N ASN A 1 -0.96 -23.84 -1.30
CA ASN A 1 -0.39 -23.41 0.00
C ASN A 1 -0.81 -21.99 0.34
N ASN A 2 -0.99 -21.71 1.63
CA ASN A 2 -1.33 -20.38 2.17
C ASN A 2 -0.05 -19.58 2.46
N LEU A 3 -0.14 -18.25 2.48
CA LEU A 3 0.93 -17.35 2.90
C LEU A 3 0.39 -16.29 3.87
N THR A 4 1.13 -16.02 4.94
CA THR A 4 0.82 -14.95 5.90
C THR A 4 2.03 -14.04 6.05
N LEU A 5 1.85 -12.74 5.79
CA LEU A 5 2.76 -11.71 6.25
C LEU A 5 2.36 -11.30 7.67
N GLY A 6 3.27 -11.48 8.62
CA GLY A 6 3.07 -11.07 10.00
C GLY A 6 3.26 -9.55 10.20
N PRO A 7 3.02 -9.06 11.42
CA PRO A 7 3.16 -7.64 11.74
C PRO A 7 4.57 -7.12 11.44
N ASN A 8 4.65 -6.00 10.73
CA ASN A 8 5.88 -5.35 10.26
C ASN A 8 6.75 -6.22 9.32
N ALA A 9 6.27 -7.37 8.86
CA ALA A 9 6.96 -8.13 7.83
C ALA A 9 6.95 -7.36 6.50
N VAL A 10 8.04 -7.46 5.75
CA VAL A 10 8.19 -6.78 4.46
C VAL A 10 8.30 -7.82 3.36
N MET A 11 7.51 -7.66 2.30
CA MET A 11 7.54 -8.48 1.09
C MET A 11 7.88 -7.60 -0.12
N ASP A 12 9.08 -7.78 -0.68
CA ASP A 12 9.45 -7.14 -1.94
C ASP A 12 8.91 -7.98 -3.11
N TYR A 13 7.96 -7.42 -3.86
CA TYR A 13 7.27 -8.11 -4.94
C TYR A 13 7.47 -7.40 -6.28
N SER A 14 7.87 -8.17 -7.28
CA SER A 14 8.13 -7.70 -8.63
C SER A 14 7.92 -8.83 -9.65
N GLN A 15 8.01 -8.49 -10.93
CA GLN A 15 7.99 -9.47 -12.04
C GLN A 15 9.08 -10.56 -11.92
N PHE A 16 10.11 -10.34 -11.10
CA PHE A 16 11.18 -11.31 -10.87
C PHE A 16 10.94 -12.24 -9.68
N SER A 17 9.94 -11.96 -8.84
CA SER A 17 9.73 -12.66 -7.56
C SER A 17 9.13 -14.07 -7.74
N ASN A 18 8.55 -14.40 -8.91
CA ASN A 18 7.92 -15.68 -9.26
C ASN A 18 7.12 -16.32 -8.09
N VAL A 19 6.26 -15.54 -7.43
CA VAL A 19 5.45 -16.01 -6.30
C VAL A 19 4.06 -16.37 -6.79
N THR A 20 3.64 -17.62 -6.55
CA THR A 20 2.26 -18.06 -6.79
C THR A 20 1.65 -18.54 -5.48
N ILE A 21 0.55 -17.91 -5.04
CA ILE A 21 -0.16 -18.31 -3.82
C ILE A 21 -1.42 -19.06 -4.22
N GLN A 22 -1.41 -20.39 -4.11
CA GLN A 22 -2.56 -21.21 -4.50
C GLN A 22 -3.72 -21.17 -3.48
N GLY A 23 -3.42 -20.89 -2.21
CA GLY A 23 -4.39 -20.86 -1.12
C GLY A 23 -4.81 -19.44 -0.74
N ASN A 24 -4.90 -19.19 0.57
CA ASN A 24 -5.19 -17.88 1.14
C ASN A 24 -3.92 -17.05 1.28
N PHE A 25 -4.07 -15.73 1.14
CA PHE A 25 -3.06 -14.74 1.49
C PHE A 25 -3.56 -13.88 2.64
N ILE A 26 -2.77 -13.71 3.69
CA ILE A 26 -3.11 -12.83 4.81
C ILE A 26 -1.96 -11.83 4.95
N ASN A 27 -2.26 -10.54 4.77
CA ASN A 27 -1.36 -9.48 5.18
C ASN A 27 -1.81 -8.97 6.56
N ASN A 28 -1.17 -9.45 7.62
CA ASN A 28 -1.44 -9.03 8.99
C ASN A 28 -0.51 -7.91 9.40
N GLN A 29 -0.85 -6.67 9.01
CA GLN A 29 -0.08 -5.46 9.37
C GLN A 29 1.38 -5.49 8.87
N GLY A 30 1.62 -6.21 7.77
CA GLY A 30 2.88 -6.18 7.01
C GLY A 30 2.80 -5.21 5.84
N THR A 31 3.92 -5.04 5.14
CA THR A 31 4.03 -4.16 3.97
C THR A 31 4.49 -4.94 2.75
N ILE A 32 3.77 -4.81 1.64
CA ILE A 32 4.18 -5.31 0.33
C ILE A 32 4.79 -4.13 -0.44
N ASN A 33 6.07 -4.22 -0.78
CA ASN A 33 6.74 -3.27 -1.63
C ASN A 33 6.68 -3.75 -3.08
N TYR A 34 5.92 -3.05 -3.91
CA TYR A 34 5.96 -3.23 -5.35
C TYR A 34 6.98 -2.28 -5.98
N LEU A 35 7.54 -2.72 -7.10
CA LEU A 35 8.45 -1.93 -7.91
C LEU A 35 7.90 -1.78 -9.33
N VAL A 36 7.72 -0.54 -9.78
CA VAL A 36 7.35 -0.26 -11.17
C VAL A 36 8.56 -0.48 -12.08
N ARG A 37 8.36 -1.28 -13.14
CA ARG A 37 9.38 -1.56 -14.17
C ARG A 37 8.72 -1.56 -15.55
N GLY A 38 9.32 -0.86 -16.50
CA GLY A 38 8.74 -0.71 -17.85
C GLY A 38 7.33 -0.10 -17.83
N GLY A 39 7.06 0.74 -16.83
CA GLY A 39 5.76 1.39 -16.58
C GLY A 39 4.61 0.47 -16.19
N ASN A 40 4.90 -0.76 -15.75
CA ASN A 40 3.92 -1.72 -15.23
C ASN A 40 4.36 -2.28 -13.87
N ILE A 41 3.46 -3.06 -13.28
CA ILE A 41 3.66 -3.80 -12.03
C ILE A 41 3.23 -5.25 -12.22
N GLU A 42 3.78 -6.14 -11.40
CA GLU A 42 3.35 -7.54 -11.38
C GLU A 42 2.12 -7.69 -10.47
N THR A 43 1.10 -8.41 -10.92
CA THR A 43 -0.08 -8.69 -10.10
C THR A 43 0.22 -9.83 -9.12
N LEU A 44 -0.03 -9.61 -7.82
CA LEU A 44 0.01 -10.69 -6.84
C LEU A 44 -1.25 -11.56 -6.98
N SER A 45 -1.06 -12.77 -7.51
CA SER A 45 -2.15 -13.71 -7.76
C SER A 45 -2.38 -14.65 -6.57
N VAL A 46 -3.60 -14.60 -6.01
CA VAL A 46 -4.04 -15.40 -4.86
C VAL A 46 -5.18 -16.33 -5.29
N GLY A 47 -5.00 -17.63 -5.10
CA GLY A 47 -5.92 -18.65 -5.61
C GLY A 47 -7.26 -18.74 -4.88
N ASN A 48 -7.36 -18.22 -3.65
CA ASN A 48 -8.60 -18.21 -2.89
C ASN A 48 -8.94 -16.82 -2.31
N ALA A 49 -8.73 -16.59 -1.02
CA ALA A 49 -9.05 -15.33 -0.36
C ALA A 49 -7.78 -14.54 0.01
N ALA A 50 -7.86 -13.21 -0.07
CA ALA A 50 -6.88 -12.30 0.50
C ALA A 50 -7.48 -11.54 1.68
N VAL A 51 -6.73 -11.35 2.76
CA VAL A 51 -7.14 -10.50 3.90
C VAL A 51 -6.09 -9.41 4.11
N MET A 52 -6.54 -8.16 4.19
CA MET A 52 -5.73 -6.98 4.46
C MET A 52 -6.07 -6.44 5.85
N SER A 53 -5.23 -6.77 6.82
CA SER A 53 -5.38 -6.34 8.21
C SER A 53 -4.48 -5.16 8.51
N PHE A 54 -5.07 -4.08 9.01
CA PHE A 54 -4.35 -2.87 9.35
C PHE A 54 -4.70 -2.36 10.74
N ASN A 55 -3.91 -1.41 11.23
CA ASN A 55 -4.13 -0.73 12.49
C ASN A 55 -4.11 0.80 12.28
N ASN A 56 -4.42 1.54 13.33
CA ASN A 56 -4.40 3.02 13.35
C ASN A 56 -3.07 3.57 13.88
N ASP A 57 -2.00 2.77 13.92
CA ASP A 57 -0.71 3.24 14.38
C ASP A 57 -0.14 4.25 13.38
N ILE A 58 0.28 5.38 13.93
CA ILE A 58 0.93 6.45 13.17
C ILE A 58 2.43 6.21 13.22
N ASP A 59 3.04 6.09 12.03
CA ASP A 59 4.49 6.10 11.88
C ASP A 59 5.00 7.50 12.24
N SER A 60 5.88 7.61 13.24
CA SER A 60 6.40 8.90 13.70
C SER A 60 7.28 9.59 12.65
N ALA A 61 7.93 8.83 11.76
CA ALA A 61 8.75 9.38 10.69
C ALA A 61 7.89 10.15 9.68
N THR A 62 6.75 9.57 9.28
CA THR A 62 5.86 10.14 8.26
C THR A 62 4.69 10.94 8.85
N GLY A 63 4.38 10.74 10.13
CA GLY A 63 3.19 11.27 10.79
C GLY A 63 1.88 10.76 10.19
N PHE A 64 1.90 9.56 9.61
CA PHE A 64 0.75 8.97 8.93
C PHE A 64 0.71 7.45 9.16
N TYR A 65 -0.39 6.80 8.76
CA TYR A 65 -0.51 5.35 8.90
C TYR A 65 0.60 4.61 8.15
N LYS A 66 1.08 3.52 8.75
CA LYS A 66 1.96 2.58 8.06
C LYS A 66 1.23 1.98 6.85
N PRO A 67 1.80 2.05 5.65
CA PRO A 67 1.17 1.49 4.47
C PRO A 67 1.28 -0.04 4.44
N LEU A 68 0.20 -0.69 4.01
CA LEU A 68 0.15 -2.12 3.69
C LEU A 68 0.77 -2.40 2.33
N ILE A 69 0.67 -1.45 1.41
CA ILE A 69 1.22 -1.53 0.06
C ILE A 69 2.00 -0.25 -0.20
N LYS A 70 3.28 -0.41 -0.57
CA LYS A 70 4.13 0.67 -1.08
C LYS A 70 4.45 0.38 -2.53
N ILE A 71 4.25 1.36 -3.41
CA ILE A 71 4.64 1.27 -4.82
C ILE A 71 5.78 2.25 -5.05
N ASN A 72 6.98 1.72 -5.24
CA ASN A 72 8.17 2.51 -5.54
C ASN A 72 8.27 2.79 -7.04
N SER A 73 8.84 3.94 -7.37
CA SER A 73 8.97 4.43 -8.75
C SER A 73 7.61 4.64 -9.44
N ALA A 74 6.60 5.07 -8.68
CA ALA A 74 5.24 5.23 -9.17
C ALA A 74 5.11 6.31 -10.26
N GLN A 75 6.05 7.27 -10.34
CA GLN A 75 6.09 8.26 -11.42
C GLN A 75 6.30 7.63 -12.80
N ASP A 76 6.83 6.40 -12.86
CA ASP A 76 7.14 5.70 -14.11
C ASP A 76 5.93 4.93 -14.68
N PHE A 77 4.79 4.91 -13.98
CA PHE A 77 3.59 4.24 -14.46
C PHE A 77 3.13 4.73 -15.83
N ILE A 78 2.66 3.80 -16.67
CA ILE A 78 1.86 4.16 -17.83
C ILE A 78 0.54 4.77 -17.32
N LYS A 79 0.33 6.05 -17.60
CA LYS A 79 -0.89 6.78 -17.23
C LYS A 79 -2.10 6.25 -17.98
N ASN A 80 -3.29 6.47 -17.42
CA ASN A 80 -4.58 6.10 -18.04
C ASN A 80 -4.72 4.61 -18.36
N LYS A 81 -4.02 3.76 -17.60
CA LYS A 81 -4.07 2.31 -17.69
C LYS A 81 -4.35 1.75 -16.30
N GLU A 82 -5.18 0.71 -16.24
CA GLU A 82 -5.38 -0.04 -15.01
C GLU A 82 -4.12 -0.88 -14.69
N HIS A 83 -3.61 -0.73 -13.48
CA HIS A 83 -2.52 -1.54 -12.93
C HIS A 83 -3.06 -2.38 -11.78
N VAL A 84 -3.25 -3.68 -12.01
CA VAL A 84 -3.85 -4.59 -11.03
C VAL A 84 -2.78 -5.03 -10.03
N LEU A 85 -2.88 -4.57 -8.78
CA LEU A 85 -1.91 -4.91 -7.73
C LEU A 85 -2.08 -6.35 -7.22
N LEU A 86 -3.33 -6.74 -6.93
CA LEU A 86 -3.66 -8.02 -6.35
C LEU A 86 -4.94 -8.57 -6.94
N LYS A 87 -4.97 -9.88 -7.18
CA LYS A 87 -6.14 -10.61 -7.67
C LYS A 87 -6.42 -11.81 -6.77
N ALA A 88 -7.64 -11.87 -6.23
CA ALA A 88 -8.15 -12.98 -5.42
C ALA A 88 -9.63 -13.22 -5.74
N LYS A 89 -10.21 -14.34 -5.30
CA LYS A 89 -11.67 -14.55 -5.42
C LYS A 89 -12.46 -13.62 -4.51
N ILE A 90 -11.91 -13.33 -3.34
CA ILE A 90 -12.46 -12.39 -2.37
C ILE A 90 -11.31 -11.67 -1.66
N ILE A 91 -11.48 -10.38 -1.42
CA ILE A 91 -10.55 -9.56 -0.65
C ILE A 91 -11.31 -9.02 0.55
N GLY A 92 -10.89 -9.43 1.74
CA GLY A 92 -11.38 -8.91 3.01
C GLY A 92 -10.47 -7.81 3.55
N TYR A 93 -11.07 -6.83 4.22
CA TYR A 93 -10.38 -5.73 4.88
C TYR A 93 -10.77 -5.75 6.35
N GLU A 94 -9.82 -5.54 7.25
CA GLU A 94 -10.08 -5.47 8.69
C GLU A 94 -9.19 -4.42 9.36
N ASN A 95 -9.75 -3.71 10.34
CA ASN A 95 -8.99 -2.79 11.18
C ASN A 95 -8.84 -3.40 12.58
N ALA A 96 -7.65 -3.91 12.88
CA ALA A 96 -7.29 -4.52 14.16
C ALA A 96 -7.33 -3.54 15.35
N SER A 97 -7.32 -2.23 15.10
CA SER A 97 -7.45 -1.20 16.15
C SER A 97 -8.90 -0.90 16.51
N LEU A 98 -9.86 -1.21 15.64
CA LEU A 98 -11.27 -1.12 15.99
C LEU A 98 -11.58 -2.37 16.82
N GLY A 99 -11.72 -2.20 18.14
CA GLY A 99 -12.26 -3.28 18.96
C GLY A 99 -13.63 -3.74 18.42
N THR A 100 -14.16 -4.84 18.93
CA THR A 100 -15.46 -5.42 18.47
C THR A 100 -16.65 -4.44 18.51
N ASN A 101 -16.51 -3.27 19.14
CA ASN A 101 -17.55 -2.24 19.31
C ASN A 101 -17.16 -0.84 18.77
N SER A 102 -16.03 -0.69 18.07
CA SER A 102 -15.61 0.61 17.53
C SER A 102 -16.17 0.84 16.13
N ILE A 103 -17.09 1.78 16.00
CA ILE A 103 -17.67 2.19 14.71
C ILE A 103 -16.77 3.28 14.12
N SER A 104 -16.05 2.95 13.05
CA SER A 104 -15.51 3.97 12.15
C SER A 104 -16.61 4.45 11.22
N ASN A 105 -16.72 5.76 11.01
CA ASN A 105 -17.66 6.34 10.04
C ASN A 105 -17.21 6.09 8.59
N ALA A 106 -15.95 5.71 8.37
CA ALA A 106 -15.39 5.41 7.06
C ALA A 106 -15.41 3.89 6.80
N SER A 107 -15.69 3.51 5.56
CA SER A 107 -15.66 2.09 5.16
C SER A 107 -14.26 1.50 5.33
N LEU A 108 -14.15 0.19 5.56
CA LEU A 108 -12.84 -0.47 5.69
C LEU A 108 -12.01 -0.37 4.40
N ILE A 109 -12.68 -0.22 3.24
CA ILE A 109 -12.01 -0.02 1.95
C ILE A 109 -11.39 1.38 1.88
N GLU A 110 -12.08 2.43 2.32
CA GLU A 110 -11.52 3.78 2.36
C GLU A 110 -10.32 3.86 3.31
N GLN A 111 -10.42 3.26 4.50
CA GLN A 111 -9.30 3.17 5.43
C GLN A 111 -8.12 2.39 4.82
N PHE A 112 -8.39 1.31 4.08
CA PHE A 112 -7.35 0.59 3.35
C PHE A 112 -6.68 1.47 2.30
N ASN A 113 -7.43 2.30 1.56
CA ASN A 113 -6.88 3.18 0.53
C ASN A 113 -5.88 4.19 1.10
N GLU A 114 -6.09 4.69 2.32
CA GLU A 114 -5.10 5.55 3.01
C GLU A 114 -3.76 4.83 3.28
N ARG A 115 -3.78 3.50 3.29
CA ARG A 115 -2.62 2.62 3.54
C ARG A 115 -2.01 2.06 2.26
N LEU A 116 -2.43 2.57 1.10
CA LEU A 116 -1.74 2.40 -0.17
C LEU A 116 -0.87 3.65 -0.41
N ALA A 117 0.43 3.48 -0.58
CA ALA A 117 1.35 4.60 -0.77
C ALA A 117 2.10 4.47 -2.11
N LEU A 118 2.07 5.52 -2.93
CA LEU A 118 2.79 5.64 -4.19
C LEU A 118 3.96 6.60 -3.96
N TYR A 119 5.15 6.18 -4.36
CA TYR A 119 6.38 6.94 -4.13
C TYR A 119 7.05 7.35 -5.43
N ASN A 120 7.44 8.62 -5.49
CA ASN A 120 8.35 9.18 -6.46
C ASN A 120 9.65 9.59 -5.75
N ASN A 121 10.77 8.95 -6.09
CA ASN A 121 12.09 9.21 -5.47
C ASN A 121 12.03 9.27 -3.93
N ASN A 122 11.38 8.28 -3.31
CA ASN A 122 11.15 8.15 -1.86
C ASN A 122 10.19 9.16 -1.22
N ASN A 123 9.64 10.12 -1.98
CA ASN A 123 8.57 10.99 -1.51
C ASN A 123 7.20 10.44 -1.93
N ARG A 124 6.23 10.48 -1.01
CA ARG A 124 4.87 10.00 -1.28
C ARG A 124 4.13 10.99 -2.18
N MET A 125 3.49 10.50 -3.24
CA MET A 125 2.84 11.32 -4.27
C MET A 125 1.32 11.13 -4.37
N ASP A 126 0.76 10.05 -3.81
CA ASP A 126 -0.69 9.84 -3.74
C ASP A 126 -1.37 10.72 -2.69
N THR A 127 -0.70 10.93 -1.56
CA THR A 127 -1.15 11.75 -0.44
C THR A 127 0.05 12.45 0.17
N CYS A 128 -0.01 13.78 0.19
CA CYS A 128 1.00 14.59 0.85
C CYS A 128 0.61 14.85 2.30
N VAL A 129 1.35 14.26 3.23
CA VAL A 129 1.14 14.44 4.67
C VAL A 129 1.98 15.63 5.11
N VAL A 130 1.33 16.75 5.41
CA VAL A 130 2.00 18.03 5.69
C VAL A 130 1.93 18.36 7.18
N ARG A 131 3.09 18.38 7.85
CA ARG A 131 3.24 18.78 9.25
C ARG A 131 4.11 20.02 9.40
N ASN A 132 4.97 20.28 8.43
CA ASN A 132 5.89 21.41 8.37
C ASN A 132 6.20 21.80 6.91
N THR A 133 7.01 22.84 6.72
CA THR A 133 7.38 23.35 5.40
C THR A 133 8.25 22.38 4.59
N ASP A 134 9.00 21.49 5.24
CA ASP A 134 9.81 20.49 4.53
C ASP A 134 8.93 19.40 3.90
N ASP A 135 7.84 19.01 4.57
CA ASP A 135 6.85 18.10 4.00
C ASP A 135 6.18 18.72 2.75
N ILE A 136 5.99 20.05 2.69
CA ILE A 136 5.46 20.77 1.51
C ILE A 136 6.44 20.68 0.34
N LYS A 137 7.72 20.96 0.58
CA LYS A 137 8.76 20.85 -0.46
C LYS A 137 8.90 19.41 -0.97
N ALA A 138 8.85 18.43 -0.06
CA ALA A 138 8.89 17.02 -0.42
C ALA A 138 7.69 16.63 -1.31
N CYS A 139 6.50 17.12 -0.97
CA CYS A 139 5.31 16.96 -1.81
C CYS A 139 5.48 17.60 -3.20
N GLY A 140 5.93 18.86 -3.26
CA GLY A 140 6.19 19.57 -4.53
C GLY A 140 7.15 18.80 -5.43
N MET A 141 8.25 18.28 -4.87
CA MET A 141 9.17 17.40 -5.59
C MET A 141 8.51 16.09 -6.06
N ALA A 142 7.65 15.47 -5.23
CA ALA A 142 6.99 14.21 -5.55
C ALA A 142 5.99 14.34 -6.70
N ILE A 143 5.25 15.45 -6.75
CA ILE A 143 4.19 15.69 -7.75
C ILE A 143 4.67 16.53 -8.95
N GLY A 144 5.87 17.11 -8.87
CA GLY A 144 6.46 17.94 -9.91
C GLY A 144 5.98 19.40 -9.91
N ASP A 145 5.49 19.90 -8.77
CA ASP A 145 5.11 21.30 -8.60
C ASP A 145 6.26 22.10 -7.98
N GLN A 146 6.83 23.02 -8.76
CA GLN A 146 7.96 23.86 -8.34
C GLN A 146 7.52 25.09 -7.53
N ALA A 147 6.21 25.38 -7.48
CA ALA A 147 5.67 26.54 -6.77
C ALA A 147 5.29 26.24 -5.30
N MET A 148 5.27 24.95 -4.92
CA MET A 148 5.13 24.49 -3.54
C MET A 148 6.46 24.56 -2.79
#